data_AF-A0A1M3MG76-F1
#
_entry.id   AF-A0A1M3MG76-F1
#
_cell.length_a   1.000
_cell.length_b   1.000
_cell.length_c   1.000
_cell.angle_alpha   90.00
_cell.angle_beta   90.00
_cell.angle_gamma   90.00
#
_symmetry.space_group_name_H-M   'P 1'
#
loop_
_entity.id
_entity.type
_entity.pdbx_description
1 polymer ?
#
loop_
_entity_poly.entity_id
_entity_poly.type
_entity_poly.pdbx_seq_one_letter_code
_entity_poly.pdbx_strand_id
1 'polypeptide(L)' 'MPEYDLYTNVNKPAVGLYVRHGAGLPDLADKSEWDFDGTSAQALLPPDVVKEVEANGHAFRDMD' A
#
# COMPACT_ATOMS: atom_id res chain seq x y z
N MET A 1 -4.89 16.55 1.50
CA MET A 1 -3.62 16.13 0.85
C MET A 1 -3.83 14.68 0.41
N PRO A 2 -3.13 14.17 -0.62
CA PRO A 2 -3.30 12.77 -1.00
C PRO A 2 -2.88 11.85 0.15
N GLU A 3 -3.69 10.83 0.39
CA GLU A 3 -3.52 9.85 1.44
C GLU A 3 -3.49 8.46 0.82
N TYR A 4 -2.79 7.55 1.48
CA TYR A 4 -2.56 6.20 1.00
C TYR A 4 -2.74 5.21 2.14
N ASP A 5 -3.46 4.14 1.84
CA ASP A 5 -3.69 3.05 2.78
C ASP A 5 -2.57 2.03 2.64
N LEU A 6 -2.00 1.62 3.77
CA LEU A 6 -1.01 0.57 3.89
C LEU A 6 -1.71 -0.72 4.34
N TYR A 7 -1.42 -1.78 3.62
CA TYR A 7 -1.76 -3.15 3.97
C TYR A 7 -0.47 -3.94 4.18
N THR A 8 -0.39 -4.74 5.23
CA THR A 8 0.75 -5.63 5.49
C THR A 8 0.39 -7.06 5.13
N ASN A 9 1.34 -7.79 4.55
CA ASN A 9 1.08 -9.18 4.18
C ASN A 9 1.29 -10.10 5.39
N VAL A 10 0.25 -10.84 5.81
CA VAL A 10 0.33 -11.77 6.96
C VAL A 10 1.25 -12.97 6.70
N ASN A 11 1.39 -13.39 5.44
CA ASN A 11 2.31 -14.46 5.05
C ASN A 11 3.74 -13.96 4.81
N LYS A 12 3.91 -12.66 4.56
CA LYS A 12 5.18 -12.00 4.24
C LYS A 12 5.28 -10.67 5.01
N PRO A 13 5.60 -10.71 6.32
CA PRO A 13 5.56 -9.53 7.18
C PRO A 13 6.51 -8.39 6.76
N ALA A 14 7.53 -8.69 5.94
CA ALA A 14 8.42 -7.69 5.35
C ALA A 14 7.85 -6.98 4.11
N VAL A 15 6.62 -7.28 3.68
CA VAL A 15 6.02 -6.67 2.48
C VAL A 15 4.79 -5.85 2.85
N GLY A 16 4.86 -4.56 2.53
CA GLY A 16 3.75 -3.62 2.56
C GLY A 16 3.19 -3.34 1.17
N LEU A 17 1.88 -3.13 1.09
CA LEU A 17 1.14 -2.75 -0.10
C LEU A 17 0.48 -1.40 0.15
N TYR A 18 0.85 -0.40 -0.63
CA TYR A 18 0.24 0.92 -0.61
C TYR A 18 -0.79 1.04 -1.72
N VAL A 19 -1.93 1.65 -1.41
CA VAL A 19 -2.98 2.00 -2.38
C VAL A 19 -3.49 3.41 -2.10
N ARG A 20 -4.21 4.02 -3.06
CA ARG A 20 -4.88 5.29 -2.77
C ARG A 20 -5.90 5.10 -1.66
N HIS A 21 -6.00 6.09 -0.76
CA HIS A 21 -6.95 6.04 0.33
C HIS A 21 -8.37 5.76 -0.16
N GLY A 22 -9.01 4.73 0.41
CA GLY A 22 -10.37 4.31 0.05
C GLY A 22 -10.50 3.53 -1.26
N ALA A 23 -9.41 3.26 -1.99
CA ALA A 23 -9.45 2.40 -3.18
C ALA A 23 -9.66 0.92 -2.83
N GLY A 24 -9.25 0.52 -1.61
CA GLY A 24 -9.24 -0.88 -1.19
C GLY A 24 -8.11 -1.69 -1.84
N LEU A 25 -8.10 -2.99 -1.56
CA LEU A 25 -7.10 -3.91 -2.13
C LEU A 25 -7.31 -4.06 -3.65
N PRO A 26 -6.23 -4.06 -4.44
CA PRO A 26 -6.31 -4.35 -5.87
C PRO A 26 -6.78 -5.79 -6.10
N ASP A 27 -7.39 -6.08 -7.25
CA ASP A 27 -7.86 -7.43 -7.63
C ASP A 27 -6.75 -8.51 -7.58
N LEU A 28 -5.49 -8.08 -7.58
CA LEU A 28 -4.30 -8.91 -7.55
C LEU A 28 -3.96 -9.43 -6.14
N ALA A 29 -4.53 -8.81 -5.10
CA ALA A 29 -4.24 -9.10 -3.71
C ALA A 29 -5.35 -9.96 -3.11
N ASP A 30 -5.01 -11.20 -2.74
CA ASP A 30 -5.92 -12.06 -1.99
C ASP A 30 -6.21 -11.43 -0.63
N LYS A 31 -7.46 -11.00 -0.41
CA LYS A 31 -7.84 -10.24 0.81
C LYS A 31 -7.52 -10.95 2.12
N SER A 32 -7.38 -12.28 2.08
CA SER A 32 -7.01 -13.10 3.24
C SER A 32 -5.54 -12.99 3.61
N GLU A 33 -4.69 -12.51 2.69
CA GLU A 33 -3.24 -12.37 2.88
C GLU A 33 -2.82 -10.96 3.30
N TRP A 34 -3.73 -9.99 3.29
CA TRP A 34 -3.43 -8.58 3.50
C TRP A 34 -4.30 -8.00 4.60
N ASP A 35 -3.65 -7.51 5.66
CA ASP A 35 -4.31 -6.86 6.77
C ASP A 35 -4.11 -5.34 6.66
N PHE A 36 -5.13 -4.56 7.02
CA PHE A 36 -5.03 -3.11 6.98
C PHE A 36 -4.19 -2.63 8.17
N ASP A 37 -3.10 -1.94 7.89
CA ASP A 37 -2.17 -1.43 8.90
C ASP A 37 -2.51 0.02 9.29
N GLY A 38 -2.79 0.88 8.29
CA GLY A 38 -3.14 2.27 8.54
C GLY A 38 -3.14 3.14 7.29
N THR A 39 -3.41 4.43 7.49
CA THR A 39 -3.40 5.44 6.42
C THR A 39 -2.26 6.42 6.65
N SER A 40 -1.52 6.73 5.60
CA SER A 40 -0.38 7.65 5.60
C SER A 40 -0.58 8.79 4.61
N ALA A 41 -0.22 10.01 4.99
CA ALA A 41 -0.20 11.14 4.07
C ALA A 41 0.95 11.01 3.05
N GLN A 42 0.76 11.49 1.83
CA GLN A 42 1.77 11.48 0.76
C GLN A 42 3.15 11.98 1.21
N ALA A 43 3.17 13.01 2.06
CA ALA A 43 4.40 13.63 2.56
C ALA A 43 5.25 12.71 3.45
N LEU A 44 4.67 11.62 3.97
CA LEU A 44 5.34 10.62 4.80
C LEU A 44 5.83 9.42 3.98
N LEU A 45 5.54 9.39 2.68
CA LEU A 45 5.84 8.26 1.81
C LEU A 45 7.04 8.54 0.92
N PRO A 46 7.82 7.51 0.58
CA PRO A 46 8.83 7.62 -0.46
C PRO A 46 8.17 8.06 -1.79
N PRO A 47 8.80 8.97 -2.55
CA PRO A 47 8.25 9.47 -3.80
C PRO A 47 8.08 8.37 -4.87
N ASP A 48 8.89 7.31 -4.82
CA ASP A 48 8.73 6.16 -5.72
C ASP A 48 7.45 5.37 -5.46
N VAL A 49 7.09 5.16 -4.19
CA VAL A 49 5.81 4.51 -3.80
C VAL A 49 4.63 5.32 -4.34
N VAL A 50 4.66 6.64 -4.13
CA VAL A 50 3.62 7.55 -4.64
C VAL A 50 3.46 7.43 -6.15
N LYS A 51 4.57 7.50 -6.90
CA LYS A 51 4.54 7.38 -8.36
C LYS A 51 4.00 6.03 -8.82
N GLU A 52 4.39 4.95 -8.15
CA GLU A 52 3.94 3.60 -8.51
C GLU A 52 2.44 3.42 -8.24
N VAL A 53 1.93 3.91 -7.11
CA VAL A 53 0.48 3.94 -6.84
C VAL A 53 -0.26 4.80 -7.87
N GLU A 54 0.30 5.93 -8.28
CA GLU A 54 -0.33 6.79 -9.29
C GLU A 54 -0.37 6.14 -10.68
N ALA A 55 0.63 5.35 -11.03
CA ALA A 55 0.73 4.66 -12.31
C ALA A 55 -0.10 3.35 -12.37
N ASN A 56 -0.08 2.55 -11.29
CA ASN A 56 -0.63 1.19 -11.26
C ASN A 56 -1.84 1.03 -10.33
N GLY A 57 -2.20 2.06 -9.57
CA GLY A 57 -3.24 2.01 -8.53
C GLY A 57 -2.77 1.41 -7.21
N HIS A 58 -1.56 0.83 -7.17
CA HIS A 58 -0.96 0.21 -6.00
C HIS A 58 0.57 0.24 -6.10
N ALA A 59 1.25 0.03 -4.98
CA ALA A 59 2.70 -0.10 -4.92
C ALA A 59 3.13 -1.08 -3.85
N PHE A 60 4.15 -1.88 -4.14
CA PHE A 60 4.75 -2.79 -3.15
C PHE A 60 5.99 -2.19 -2.55
N ARG A 61 6.15 -2.33 -1.24
CA ARG A 61 7.30 -1.83 -0.50
C ARG A 61 7.83 -2.90 0.43
N ASP A 62 9.13 -3.12 0.36
CA ASP A 62 9.84 -3.90 1.38
C ASP A 62 10.00 -3.07 2.66
N MET A 63 9.70 -3.69 3.81
CA MET A 63 9.67 -3.09 5.14
C MET A 63 10.82 -3.54 6.04
N ASP A 64 11.80 -4.29 5.49
CA ASP A 64 13.04 -4.67 6.19
C ASP A 64 14.02 -3.48 6.41
#